data_AF-A0A553CUA8-F1
#
_entry.id   AF-A0A553CUA8-F1
#
_cell.length_a   1.000
_cell.length_b   1.000
_cell.length_c   1.000
_cell.angle_alpha   90.00
_cell.angle_beta   90.00
_cell.angle_gamma   90.00
#
_symmetry.space_group_name_H-M   'P 1'
#
loop_
_entity.id
_entity.type
_entity.pdbx_description
1 polymer ?
#
loop_
_entity_poly.entity_id
_entity_poly.type
_entity_poly.pdbx_seq_one_letter_code
_entity_poly.pdbx_strand_id
1 'polypeptide(L)'
;MEIENTIAQYALININLAKRIEKEIRLGFRTIAKNPESFQCRHFKIRIFWLNKFPYGLYYIWENNEVFIVAFWHSKEDIPNKLPRIS
;
A
#
# COMPACT_ATOMS: atom_id res chain seq x y z
N MET A 1 -1.35 6.88 5.78
CA MET A 1 -1.06 5.92 6.85
C MET A 1 0.25 5.27 6.50
N GLU A 2 1.18 5.20 7.44
CA GLU A 2 2.51 4.65 7.20
C GLU A 2 2.49 3.12 7.30
N ILE A 3 3.37 2.47 6.54
CA ILE A 3 3.48 1.02 6.49
C ILE A 3 3.95 0.49 7.85
N GLU A 4 4.91 1.19 8.47
CA GLU A 4 5.48 0.89 9.78
C GLU A 4 4.41 0.89 10.87
N ASN A 5 3.57 1.93 10.90
CA ASN A 5 2.44 2.03 11.84
C ASN A 5 1.46 0.88 11.67
N THR A 6 1.20 0.46 10.43
CA THR A 6 0.32 -0.67 10.14
C THR A 6 0.92 -1.98 10.67
N ILE A 7 2.21 -2.24 10.40
CA ILE A 7 2.90 -3.43 10.89
C ILE A 7 2.90 -3.46 12.42
N ALA A 8 3.16 -2.33 13.08
CA ALA A 8 3.13 -2.20 14.53
C ALA A 8 1.74 -2.48 15.11
N GLN A 9 0.66 -1.99 14.50
CA GLN A 9 -0.71 -2.29 14.92
C GLN A 9 -1.01 -3.79 14.86
N TYR A 10 -0.62 -4.47 13.78
CA TYR A 10 -0.78 -5.93 13.71
C TYR A 10 0.10 -6.65 14.72
N ALA A 11 1.27 -6.12 15.08
CA ALA A 11 2.16 -6.72 16.07
C ALA A 11 1.58 -6.68 17.49
N LEU A 12 0.85 -5.61 17.84
CA LEU A 12 0.12 -5.50 19.12
C LEU A 12 -0.97 -6.58 19.25
N ILE A 13 -1.58 -6.99 18.13
CA ILE A 13 -2.60 -8.04 18.10
C ILE A 13 -1.94 -9.42 18.10
N ASN A 14 -1.00 -9.64 17.17
CA ASN A 14 -0.31 -10.91 16.99
C ASN A 14 0.96 -10.73 16.13
N ILE A 15 2.12 -11.09 16.68
CA ILE A 15 3.41 -10.98 15.98
C ILE A 15 3.46 -11.76 14.64
N ASN A 16 2.75 -12.88 14.52
CA ASN A 16 2.68 -13.64 13.28
C ASN A 16 1.83 -12.94 12.23
N LEU A 17 0.80 -12.17 12.62
CA LEU A 17 0.05 -11.32 11.69
C LEU A 17 0.92 -10.18 11.17
N ALA A 18 1.72 -9.56 12.03
CA ALA A 18 2.69 -8.52 11.63
C ALA A 18 3.69 -9.05 10.59
N LYS A 19 4.29 -10.22 10.85
CA LYS A 19 5.19 -10.88 9.89
C LYS A 19 4.49 -11.19 8.56
N ARG A 20 3.22 -11.58 8.60
CA ARG A 20 2.44 -11.89 7.39
C ARG A 20 2.16 -10.64 6.55
N ILE A 21 1.71 -9.54 7.17
CA ILE A 21 1.44 -8.31 6.42
C ILE A 21 2.72 -7.71 5.84
N GLU A 22 3.81 -7.70 6.62
CA GLU A 22 5.12 -7.25 6.14
C GLU A 22 5.57 -8.06 4.92
N LYS A 23 5.42 -9.40 4.97
CA LYS A 23 5.78 -10.28 3.86
C LYS A 23 4.94 -9.99 2.61
N GLU A 24 3.64 -9.74 2.76
CA GLU A 24 2.75 -9.42 1.63
C GLU A 24 3.09 -8.05 1.03
N ILE A 25 3.42 -7.03 1.85
CA ILE A 25 3.88 -5.72 1.37
C ILE A 25 5.19 -5.86 0.58
N ARG A 26 6.18 -6.58 1.13
CA ARG A 26 7.45 -6.85 0.43
C ARG A 26 7.26 -7.64 -0.87
N LEU A 27 6.27 -8.52 -0.93
CA LEU A 27 5.90 -9.21 -2.16
C LEU A 27 5.28 -8.25 -3.16
N GLY A 28 4.41 -7.34 -2.70
CA GLY A 28 3.84 -6.26 -3.50
C GLY A 28 4.92 -5.41 -4.16
N PHE A 29 5.89 -4.91 -3.39
CA PHE A 29 7.02 -4.15 -3.95
C PHE A 29 7.79 -4.92 -5.02
N ARG A 30 8.11 -6.19 -4.77
CA ARG A 30 8.82 -7.03 -5.76
C ARG A 30 8.00 -7.27 -7.01
N THR A 31 6.68 -7.43 -6.87
CA THR A 31 5.78 -7.65 -8.00
C THR A 31 5.67 -6.39 -8.86
N ILE A 32 5.50 -5.23 -8.23
CA ILE A 32 5.46 -3.94 -8.91
C ILE A 32 6.79 -3.69 -9.62
N ALA A 33 7.92 -3.85 -8.94
CA ALA A 33 9.24 -3.62 -9.53
C ALA A 33 9.54 -4.55 -10.73
N LYS A 34 9.04 -5.80 -10.70
CA LYS A 34 9.25 -6.76 -11.79
C LYS A 34 8.43 -6.42 -13.04
N ASN A 35 7.23 -5.87 -12.88
CA ASN A 35 6.36 -5.52 -14.00
C ASN A 35 5.43 -4.34 -13.67
N PRO A 36 5.98 -3.11 -13.60
CA PRO A 36 5.23 -1.95 -13.11
C PRO A 36 4.14 -1.50 -14.09
N GLU A 37 4.22 -1.90 -15.36
CA GLU A 37 3.24 -1.54 -16.39
C GLU A 37 2.04 -2.48 -16.46
N SER A 38 2.10 -3.65 -15.80
CA SER A 38 1.04 -4.66 -15.86
C SER A 38 -0.27 -4.29 -15.16
N PHE A 39 -0.26 -3.24 -14.33
CA PHE A 39 -1.41 -2.84 -13.52
C PHE A 39 -2.16 -1.69 -14.18
N GLN A 40 -3.47 -1.83 -14.38
CA GLN A 40 -4.28 -0.81 -15.05
C GLN A 40 -4.14 0.58 -14.40
N CYS A 41 -3.83 1.60 -15.22
CA CYS A 41 -3.89 3.00 -14.80
C CYS A 41 -5.34 3.39 -14.54
N ARG A 42 -5.64 3.90 -13.33
CA ARG A 42 -7.00 4.34 -12.98
C ARG A 42 -7.20 5.85 -13.16
N HIS A 43 -6.16 6.68 -12.98
CA HIS A 43 -6.22 8.14 -13.16
C HIS A 43 -4.79 8.74 -13.14
N PHE A 44 -4.46 9.76 -13.94
CA PHE A 44 -3.20 10.54 -13.87
C PHE A 44 -1.91 9.69 -13.62
N LYS A 45 -1.72 8.58 -14.35
CA LYS A 45 -0.58 7.63 -14.21
C LYS A 45 -0.52 6.82 -12.91
N ILE A 46 -1.46 7.01 -11.98
CA ILE A 46 -1.52 6.24 -10.73
C ILE A 46 -2.04 4.84 -11.02
N ARG A 47 -1.28 3.85 -10.55
CA ARG A 47 -1.58 2.42 -10.60
C ARG A 47 -1.73 1.91 -9.17
N ILE A 48 -2.45 0.80 -9.02
CA ILE A 48 -2.73 0.21 -7.70
C ILE A 48 -2.40 -1.27 -7.74
N PHE A 49 -1.60 -1.73 -6.78
CA PHE A 49 -1.42 -3.13 -6.45
C PHE A 49 -2.19 -3.46 -5.17
N TRP A 50 -3.21 -4.31 -5.27
CA TRP A 50 -3.92 -4.80 -4.10
C TRP A 50 -3.17 -5.96 -3.47
N LEU A 51 -2.98 -5.91 -2.14
CA LEU A 51 -2.48 -7.06 -1.41
C LEU A 51 -3.52 -8.19 -1.44
N ASN A 52 -3.07 -9.44 -1.54
CA ASN A 52 -3.98 -10.59 -1.69
C ASN A 52 -4.71 -10.93 -0.39
N LYS A 53 -3.98 -10.93 0.73
CA LYS A 53 -4.50 -11.42 2.04
C LYS A 53 -4.88 -10.31 3.00
N PHE A 54 -4.59 -9.06 2.63
CA PHE A 54 -4.85 -7.92 3.47
C PHE A 54 -5.59 -6.85 2.68
N PRO A 55 -6.54 -6.15 3.30
CA PRO A 55 -7.36 -5.13 2.65
C PRO A 55 -6.57 -3.82 2.44
N TYR A 56 -5.41 -3.87 1.77
CA TYR A 56 -4.61 -2.69 1.47
C TYR A 56 -4.19 -2.63 0.00
N GLY A 57 -4.07 -1.41 -0.51
CA GLY A 57 -3.53 -1.11 -1.83
C GLY A 57 -2.23 -0.31 -1.73
N LEU A 58 -1.24 -0.71 -2.52
CA LEU A 58 -0.04 0.06 -2.82
C LEU A 58 -0.32 0.90 -4.06
N TYR A 59 -0.41 2.21 -3.87
CA TYR A 59 -0.60 3.17 -4.95
C TYR A 59 0.78 3.62 -5.40
N TYR A 60 1.02 3.59 -6.71
CA TYR A 60 2.31 3.92 -7.24
C TYR A 60 2.24 4.58 -8.62
N ILE A 61 3.33 5.25 -8.97
CA ILE A 61 3.58 5.84 -10.29
C ILE A 61 4.79 5.13 -10.88
N TRP A 62 4.75 4.86 -12.18
CA TRP A 62 5.87 4.38 -12.97
C TRP A 62 6.29 5.48 -13.93
N GLU A 63 7.49 6.04 -13.72
CA GLU A 63 8.03 7.12 -14.53
C GLU A 63 9.56 7.06 -14.52
N ASN A 64 10.20 7.41 -15.63
CA ASN A 64 11.67 7.44 -15.77
C ASN A 64 12.38 6.14 -15.35
N ASN A 65 11.75 4.99 -15.63
CA ASN A 65 12.23 3.67 -15.23
C ASN A 65 12.32 3.46 -13.70
N GLU A 66 11.57 4.25 -12.92
CA GLU A 66 11.49 4.17 -11.47
C GLU A 66 10.04 4.03 -10.98
N VAL A 67 9.88 3.26 -9.90
CA VAL A 67 8.60 3.05 -9.22
C VAL A 67 8.54 3.94 -8.00
N PHE A 68 7.57 4.86 -7.96
CA PHE A 68 7.31 5.73 -6.82
C PHE A 68 6.06 5.25 -6.09
N ILE A 69 6.21 4.79 -4.85
CA ILE A 69 5.06 4.47 -4.00
C ILE A 69 4.52 5.79 -3.44
N VAL A 70 3.32 6.18 -3.88
CA VAL A 70 2.69 7.45 -3.49
C VAL A 70 1.80 7.32 -2.26
N ALA A 71 1.19 6.14 -2.06
CA ALA A 71 0.33 5.90 -0.91
C ALA A 71 0.17 4.42 -0.57
N PHE A 72 -0.17 4.16 0.68
CA PHE A 72 -0.58 2.85 1.20
C PHE A 72 -1.89 3.01 1.97
N TRP A 73 -2.98 2.51 1.40
CA TRP A 73 -4.34 2.74 1.92
C TRP A 73 -5.14 1.46 2.05
N HIS A 74 -6.02 1.43 3.05
CA HIS A 74 -6.95 0.33 3.28
C HIS A 74 -8.09 0.38 2.24
N SER A 75 -8.57 -0.77 1.77
CA SER A 75 -9.57 -0.87 0.70
C SER A 75 -10.97 -0.45 1.11
N LYS A 76 -11.24 -0.37 2.42
CA LYS A 76 -12.56 -0.03 3.00
C LYS A 76 -12.53 1.08 4.05
N GLU A 77 -11.35 1.61 4.41
CA GLU A 77 -11.33 2.83 5.21
C GLU A 77 -11.41 3.98 4.23
N ASP A 78 -12.62 4.52 4.04
CA ASP A 78 -12.75 5.87 3.53
C ASP A 78 -11.90 6.79 4.41
N ILE A 79 -11.22 7.73 3.77
CA ILE A 79 -10.45 8.77 4.45
C ILE A 79 -11.39 9.96 4.67
N PRO A 80 -12.08 10.07 5.83
CA PRO A 80 -12.47 11.39 6.34
C PRO A 80 -11.72 11.76 7.62
N ASN A 81 -11.07 10.80 8.30
CA ASN A 81 -10.48 11.02 9.64
C ASN A 81 -8.96 11.22 9.67
N LYS A 82 -8.28 11.39 8.52
CA LYS A 82 -6.81 11.57 8.47
C LYS A 82 -6.33 12.93 7.92
N LEU A 83 -7.25 13.87 7.65
CA LEU A 83 -6.91 15.28 7.46
C LEU A 83 -7.27 16.03 8.75
N PRO A 84 -6.36 16.80 9.37
CA PRO A 84 -6.75 17.63 10.49
C PRO A 84 -7.83 18.59 9.98
N ARG A 85 -8.98 18.63 10.67
CA ARG A 85 -9.90 19.76 10.54
C ARG A 85 -9.10 20.98 10.98
N ILE A 86 -8.62 21.73 10.01
CA ILE A 86 -8.12 23.08 10.24
C ILE A 86 -9.40 23.89 10.53
N SER A 87 -9.73 23.97 11.80
CA SER A 87 -10.69 24.94 12.35
C SER A 87 -10.01 26.28 12.52
#